data_AF-A0A9X0D0L5-F1
#
_entry.id   AF-A0A9X0D0L5-F1
#
_cell.length_a   1.000
_cell.length_b   1.000
_cell.length_c   1.000
_cell.angle_alpha   90.00
_cell.angle_beta   90.00
_cell.angle_gamma   90.00
#
_symmetry.space_group_name_H-M   'P 1'
#
loop_
_entity.id
_entity.type
_entity.pdbx_description
1 polymer ?
#
loop_
_entity_poly.entity_id
_entity_poly.type
_entity_poly.pdbx_seq_one_letter_code
_entity_poly.pdbx_strand_id
1 'polypeptide(L)'
;MSNTLSVNAPPGVWVCSTDMMLTISPDTKIDWTQYSDGITMILFQGDVDYAKDHGVIKLGDKGKVKDITFKATVDVLKSCALENGKVPMVSGVVYMNISIVEKILSFHVYAPLDACTYYGLDNGADPIQLSLFFDILLCLAEDVTESDFVCGERSGSYGRSTRMGTKCSSKHEMTLMKGARASLWKILRGVSLKGVVIENGEFDYMHPSAECYRRQMLRSVEKFVDGPFDYNNHTHVCFHEDNQGKPPDVDLSTVVVNSIIENGINIGKESVVSHCQLQGNINIGTGCVLTGITPHDFKSLCPGTVLAKDLCILGYTVSLPGLRGKSRGFWWCLVFTMNFSTYCNKPWKVFFEGTGINSEEVWIGVPEQRRSLWNAKLFPVVHPFDVLEEDAGKDDIFWLASTGVSDIPDQQKLNRSQNVSTSELRCV
;
A
#
# COMPACT_ATOMS: atom_id res chain seq x y z
N MET A 1 6.31 14.91 14.05
CA MET A 1 4.95 15.41 14.35
C MET A 1 4.86 16.13 15.70
N SER A 2 5.10 15.45 16.84
CA SER A 2 4.89 16.04 18.19
C SER A 2 5.72 17.31 18.48
N ASN A 3 6.94 17.41 17.94
CA ASN A 3 7.87 18.49 18.25
C ASN A 3 7.85 19.64 17.22
N THR A 4 7.03 19.54 16.18
CA THR A 4 6.95 20.51 15.09
C THR A 4 5.51 20.96 14.85
N LEU A 5 4.70 20.09 14.25
CA LEU A 5 3.33 20.42 13.85
C LEU A 5 2.41 20.73 15.05
N SER A 6 2.49 19.95 16.13
CA SER A 6 1.58 20.11 17.28
C SER A 6 2.01 21.16 18.29
N VAL A 7 3.11 21.87 18.06
CA VAL A 7 3.57 22.93 18.97
C VAL A 7 2.49 24.01 19.05
N ASN A 8 1.99 24.26 20.27
CA ASN A 8 0.87 25.16 20.56
C ASN A 8 -0.49 24.76 19.97
N ALA A 9 -0.64 23.52 19.47
CA ALA A 9 -1.94 23.01 19.08
C ALA A 9 -2.83 22.85 20.34
N PRO A 10 -4.11 23.24 20.30
CA PRO A 10 -5.01 23.01 21.42
C PRO A 10 -5.36 21.52 21.56
N PRO A 11 -5.96 21.11 22.69
CA PRO A 11 -6.43 19.74 22.89
C PRO A 11 -7.33 19.27 21.74
N GLY A 12 -7.05 18.07 21.23
CA GLY A 12 -7.76 17.49 20.09
C GLY A 12 -7.18 16.15 19.66
N VAL A 13 -7.68 15.61 18.56
CA VAL A 13 -7.27 14.32 18.00
C VAL A 13 -6.50 14.53 16.70
N TRP A 14 -5.41 13.79 16.57
CA TRP A 14 -4.62 13.70 15.35
C TRP A 14 -4.88 12.36 14.66
N VAL A 15 -5.22 12.41 13.38
CA VAL A 15 -5.30 11.23 12.52
C VAL A 15 -4.13 11.27 11.55
N CYS A 16 -3.37 10.18 11.50
CA CYS A 16 -2.12 10.10 10.76
C CYS A 16 -2.11 8.83 9.90
N SER A 17 -1.91 8.99 8.60
CA SER A 17 -1.67 7.86 7.69
C SER A 17 -0.31 7.22 7.97
N THR A 18 -0.24 5.90 7.77
CA THR A 18 0.99 5.10 7.82
C THR A 18 1.66 4.93 6.46
N ASP A 19 1.03 5.43 5.38
CA ASP A 19 1.44 5.15 4.00
C ASP A 19 2.31 6.29 3.42
N MET A 20 2.76 7.21 4.25
CA MET A 20 3.48 8.42 3.85
C MET A 20 4.65 8.70 4.78
N MET A 21 5.80 8.98 4.18
CA MET A 21 6.95 9.54 4.87
C MET A 21 6.94 11.06 4.63
N LEU A 22 6.90 11.82 5.73
CA LEU A 22 6.79 13.28 5.70
C LEU A 22 8.02 13.87 6.39
N THR A 23 8.78 14.70 5.68
CA THR A 23 9.88 15.47 6.24
C THR A 23 9.46 16.91 6.40
N ILE A 24 9.63 17.45 7.60
CA ILE A 24 9.13 18.77 7.99
C ILE A 24 10.28 19.53 8.61
N SER A 25 10.50 20.77 8.17
CA SER A 25 11.50 21.63 8.77
C SER A 25 11.24 21.81 10.27
N PRO A 26 12.27 21.75 11.14
CA PRO A 26 12.13 22.05 12.57
C PRO A 26 11.54 23.44 12.85
N ASP A 27 11.76 24.38 11.94
CA ASP A 27 11.30 25.76 12.03
C ASP A 27 9.85 25.95 11.58
N THR A 28 9.20 24.92 11.04
CA THR A 28 7.80 24.97 10.65
C THR A 28 6.91 25.26 11.87
N LYS A 29 6.15 26.35 11.82
CA LYS A 29 5.15 26.72 12.82
C LYS A 29 3.79 26.89 12.17
N ILE A 30 2.75 26.37 12.83
CA ILE A 30 1.36 26.56 12.44
C ILE A 30 0.75 27.59 13.41
N ASP A 31 0.09 28.60 12.86
CA ASP A 31 -0.70 29.53 13.67
C ASP A 31 -2.03 28.88 14.08
N TRP A 32 -1.99 28.09 15.15
CA TRP A 32 -3.16 27.38 15.66
C TRP A 32 -4.31 28.30 16.07
N THR A 33 -4.09 29.59 16.30
CA THR A 33 -5.19 30.54 16.57
C THR A 33 -6.10 30.72 15.36
N GLN A 34 -5.56 30.54 14.15
CA GLN A 34 -6.31 30.66 12.90
C GLN A 34 -6.86 29.31 12.41
N TYR A 35 -6.24 28.20 12.76
CA TYR A 35 -6.54 26.89 12.16
C TYR A 35 -7.26 25.89 13.07
N SER A 36 -7.27 26.10 14.40
CA SER A 36 -7.79 25.12 15.35
C SER A 36 -9.33 25.04 15.47
N ASP A 37 -10.06 25.97 14.86
CA ASP A 37 -11.52 25.93 14.87
C ASP A 37 -12.04 24.94 13.83
N GLY A 38 -12.50 23.77 14.32
CA GLY A 38 -13.03 22.67 13.53
C GLY A 38 -11.98 21.62 13.19
N ILE A 39 -11.76 21.41 11.89
CA ILE A 39 -10.82 20.43 11.34
C ILE A 39 -9.72 21.13 10.54
N THR A 40 -8.48 20.74 10.78
CA THR A 40 -7.30 21.20 10.05
C THR A 40 -6.66 20.06 9.27
N MET A 41 -6.57 20.21 7.95
CA MET A 41 -5.81 19.32 7.07
C MET A 41 -4.36 19.82 6.96
N ILE A 42 -3.38 18.97 7.21
CA ILE A 42 -1.98 19.29 6.93
C ILE A 42 -1.70 18.90 5.48
N LEU A 43 -1.23 19.84 4.68
CA LEU A 43 -1.06 19.69 3.23
C LEU A 43 0.40 19.92 2.86
N PHE A 44 0.86 19.23 1.83
CA PHE A 44 2.17 19.45 1.23
C PHE A 44 2.00 19.95 -0.19
N GLN A 45 3.04 20.52 -0.78
CA GLN A 45 2.98 21.01 -2.16
C GLN A 45 3.75 20.11 -3.10
N GLY A 46 3.15 19.80 -4.24
CA GLY A 46 3.77 18.96 -5.28
C GLY A 46 3.59 19.56 -6.66
N ASP A 47 4.39 19.08 -7.61
CA ASP A 47 4.21 19.42 -9.01
C ASP A 47 2.97 18.72 -9.57
N VAL A 48 2.33 19.35 -10.56
CA VAL A 48 1.07 18.87 -11.16
C VAL A 48 1.20 17.44 -11.68
N ASP A 49 2.35 17.08 -12.27
CA ASP A 49 2.58 15.74 -12.80
C ASP A 49 2.62 14.67 -11.72
N TYR A 50 3.27 14.96 -10.59
CA TYR A 50 3.32 14.05 -9.45
C TYR A 50 1.93 13.92 -8.80
N ALA A 51 1.20 15.02 -8.66
CA ALA A 51 -0.11 15.06 -8.02
C ALA A 51 -1.24 14.27 -8.74
N LYS A 52 -1.02 13.82 -9.98
CA LYS A 52 -1.97 12.98 -10.76
C LYS A 52 -2.38 11.70 -10.05
N ASP A 53 -1.55 11.18 -9.15
CA ASP A 53 -1.83 9.94 -8.42
C ASP A 53 -2.26 10.17 -6.97
N HIS A 54 -2.45 11.43 -6.56
CA HIS A 54 -2.73 11.83 -5.16
C HIS A 54 -4.09 12.51 -4.97
N GLY A 55 -4.44 12.73 -3.70
CA GLY A 55 -5.53 13.61 -3.30
C GLY A 55 -5.06 15.06 -3.32
N VAL A 56 -5.84 15.95 -3.95
CA VAL A 56 -5.52 17.37 -4.11
C VAL A 56 -6.66 18.22 -3.60
N ILE A 57 -6.29 19.30 -2.89
CA ILE A 57 -7.20 20.22 -2.24
C ILE A 57 -7.27 21.51 -3.03
N LYS A 58 -8.50 21.97 -3.31
CA LYS A 58 -8.74 23.33 -3.77
C LYS A 58 -8.89 24.22 -2.55
N LEU A 59 -7.94 25.13 -2.34
CA LEU A 59 -7.98 26.08 -1.23
C LEU A 59 -8.72 27.37 -1.64
N GLY A 60 -9.42 27.94 -0.68
CA GLY A 60 -10.04 29.24 -0.73
C GLY A 60 -9.37 30.24 0.21
N ASP A 61 -10.07 31.33 0.49
CA ASP A 61 -9.57 32.39 1.35
C ASP A 61 -9.25 31.87 2.75
N LYS A 62 -8.12 32.32 3.33
CA LYS A 62 -7.67 31.95 4.68
C LYS A 62 -7.59 30.43 4.90
N GLY A 63 -7.21 29.69 3.85
CA GLY A 63 -7.01 28.25 3.90
C GLY A 63 -8.30 27.43 3.98
N LYS A 64 -9.48 28.02 3.76
CA LYS A 64 -10.73 27.27 3.70
C LYS A 64 -10.69 26.22 2.60
N VAL A 65 -11.19 25.02 2.86
CA VAL A 65 -11.22 23.95 1.86
C VAL A 65 -12.46 24.09 0.99
N LYS A 66 -12.26 24.35 -0.30
CA LYS A 66 -13.35 24.50 -1.27
C LYS A 66 -13.78 23.16 -1.87
N ASP A 67 -12.82 22.31 -2.21
CA ASP A 67 -13.09 20.99 -2.81
C ASP A 67 -11.95 20.01 -2.52
N ILE A 68 -12.25 18.71 -2.58
CA ILE A 68 -11.29 17.61 -2.40
C ILE A 68 -11.42 16.68 -3.61
N THR A 69 -10.31 16.48 -4.33
CA THR A 69 -10.29 15.65 -5.54
C THR A 69 -9.23 14.56 -5.44
N PHE A 70 -9.42 13.46 -6.16
CA PHE A 70 -8.46 12.35 -6.21
C PHE A 70 -8.21 11.92 -7.63
N LYS A 71 -6.93 11.85 -8.01
CA LYS A 71 -6.50 11.49 -9.36
C LYS A 71 -7.22 12.28 -10.44
N ALA A 72 -7.29 13.58 -10.24
CA ALA A 72 -7.98 14.49 -11.14
C ALA A 72 -7.18 14.68 -12.44
N THR A 73 -7.84 15.21 -13.47
CA THR A 73 -7.18 15.58 -14.73
C THR A 73 -6.24 16.76 -14.49
N VAL A 74 -5.24 16.91 -15.37
CA VAL A 74 -4.27 18.01 -15.31
C VAL A 74 -4.96 19.38 -15.24
N ASP A 75 -6.06 19.56 -15.96
CA ASP A 75 -6.80 20.83 -15.96
C ASP A 75 -7.42 21.13 -14.60
N VAL A 76 -7.99 20.12 -13.94
CA VAL A 76 -8.53 20.26 -12.58
C VAL A 76 -7.39 20.54 -11.60
N LEU A 77 -6.28 19.82 -11.71
CA LEU A 77 -5.11 20.04 -10.85
C LEU A 77 -4.56 21.47 -10.98
N LYS A 78 -4.44 21.98 -12.20
CA LYS A 78 -4.01 23.36 -12.46
C LYS A 78 -4.97 24.39 -11.85
N SER A 79 -6.27 24.10 -11.82
CA SER A 79 -7.25 24.98 -11.17
C SER A 79 -7.11 25.03 -9.64
N CYS A 80 -6.38 24.08 -9.04
CA CYS A 80 -6.07 24.03 -7.61
C CYS A 80 -4.67 24.58 -7.29
N ALA A 81 -3.92 25.07 -8.28
CA ALA A 81 -2.55 25.51 -8.09
C ALA A 81 -2.48 26.75 -7.18
N LEU A 82 -1.47 26.77 -6.32
CA LEU A 82 -1.07 27.92 -5.53
C LEU A 82 -0.36 28.95 -6.42
N GLU A 83 -0.09 30.14 -5.86
CA GLU A 83 0.60 31.23 -6.59
C GLU A 83 1.98 30.82 -7.12
N ASN A 84 2.63 29.86 -6.47
CA ASN A 84 3.93 29.31 -6.89
C ASN A 84 3.83 28.23 -7.99
N GLY A 85 2.62 27.92 -8.48
CA GLY A 85 2.37 26.91 -9.52
C GLY A 85 2.30 25.47 -9.03
N LYS A 86 2.60 25.19 -7.75
CA LYS A 86 2.45 23.86 -7.15
C LYS A 86 1.02 23.63 -6.66
N VAL A 87 0.65 22.37 -6.46
CA VAL A 87 -0.70 22.00 -6.00
C VAL A 87 -0.68 21.49 -4.55
N PRO A 88 -1.70 21.82 -3.72
CA PRO A 88 -1.81 21.32 -2.36
C PRO A 88 -2.26 19.86 -2.37
N MET A 89 -1.39 18.98 -1.91
CA MET A 89 -1.60 17.54 -1.80
C MET A 89 -1.93 17.12 -0.37
N VAL A 90 -2.78 16.11 -0.25
CA VAL A 90 -3.17 15.49 1.02
C VAL A 90 -2.00 14.71 1.62
N SER A 91 -1.61 15.04 2.85
CA SER A 91 -0.53 14.35 3.59
C SER A 91 -0.97 13.18 4.46
N GLY A 92 -2.28 12.89 4.51
CA GLY A 92 -2.82 11.89 5.43
C GLY A 92 -2.82 12.31 6.90
N VAL A 93 -2.41 13.55 7.22
CA VAL A 93 -2.41 14.10 8.58
C VAL A 93 -3.54 15.13 8.74
N VAL A 94 -4.39 14.90 9.75
CA VAL A 94 -5.55 15.74 10.05
C VAL A 94 -5.62 15.97 11.56
N TYR A 95 -5.83 17.22 11.97
CA TYR A 95 -6.16 17.59 13.34
C TYR A 95 -7.66 17.89 13.45
N MET A 96 -8.29 17.41 14.52
CA MET A 96 -9.68 17.70 14.87
C MET A 96 -9.76 18.19 16.30
N ASN A 97 -10.44 19.30 16.53
CA ASN A 97 -10.66 19.77 17.90
C ASN A 97 -11.66 18.83 18.65
N ILE A 98 -11.72 18.95 19.97
CA ILE A 98 -12.53 18.07 20.82
C ILE A 98 -14.02 18.08 20.44
N SER A 99 -14.60 19.26 20.17
CA SER A 99 -16.04 19.35 19.89
C SER A 99 -16.45 18.65 18.60
N ILE A 100 -15.56 18.62 17.59
CA ILE A 100 -15.81 17.85 16.36
C ILE A 100 -15.61 16.35 16.60
N VAL A 101 -14.61 15.97 17.41
CA VAL A 101 -14.39 14.56 17.78
C VAL A 101 -15.63 14.00 18.50
N GLU A 102 -16.22 14.74 19.44
CA GLU A 102 -17.46 14.33 20.13
C GLU A 102 -18.62 14.15 19.14
N LYS A 103 -18.76 15.04 18.15
CA LYS A 103 -19.76 14.88 17.08
C LYS A 103 -19.53 13.61 16.26
N ILE A 104 -18.30 13.30 15.88
CA ILE A 104 -17.99 12.08 15.11
C ILE A 104 -18.22 10.84 15.98
N LEU A 105 -17.82 10.86 17.25
CA LEU A 105 -18.08 9.77 18.18
C LEU A 105 -19.58 9.50 18.35
N SER A 106 -20.44 10.52 18.24
CA SER A 106 -21.89 10.36 18.34
C SER A 106 -22.51 9.51 17.21
N PHE A 107 -21.77 9.16 16.15
CA PHE A 107 -22.29 8.33 15.05
C PHE A 107 -22.88 6.99 15.50
N HIS A 108 -22.38 6.43 16.61
CA HIS A 108 -22.88 5.17 17.18
C HIS A 108 -24.38 5.18 17.54
N VAL A 109 -25.05 6.34 17.63
CA VAL A 109 -26.49 6.44 17.89
C VAL A 109 -27.32 6.92 16.69
N TYR A 110 -26.70 7.09 15.51
CA TYR A 110 -27.41 7.57 14.32
C TYR A 110 -27.41 6.50 13.23
N ALA A 111 -28.56 5.88 12.98
CA ALA A 111 -28.70 5.01 11.81
C ALA A 111 -28.61 5.82 10.50
N PRO A 112 -27.91 5.33 9.45
CA PRO A 112 -27.13 4.08 9.40
C PRO A 112 -25.63 4.25 9.76
N LEU A 113 -25.21 5.38 10.33
CA LEU A 113 -23.81 5.65 10.71
C LEU A 113 -23.32 4.81 11.88
N ASP A 114 -24.22 4.30 12.72
CA ASP A 114 -23.89 3.32 13.76
C ASP A 114 -23.19 2.09 13.17
N ALA A 115 -23.53 1.71 11.94
CA ALA A 115 -22.92 0.60 11.20
C ALA A 115 -21.44 0.82 10.78
N CYS A 116 -20.89 2.02 10.96
CA CYS A 116 -19.45 2.26 10.84
C CYS A 116 -18.71 2.22 12.20
N THR A 117 -19.40 1.80 13.26
CA THR A 117 -18.88 1.71 14.63
C THR A 117 -19.00 0.30 15.17
N TYR A 118 -18.15 -0.08 16.13
CA TYR A 118 -18.23 -1.40 16.75
C TYR A 118 -19.61 -1.64 17.41
N TYR A 119 -20.23 -0.60 17.96
CA TYR A 119 -21.58 -0.70 18.55
C TYR A 119 -22.64 -1.12 17.53
N GLY A 120 -22.62 -0.58 16.32
CA GLY A 120 -23.57 -1.00 15.28
C GLY A 120 -23.34 -2.44 14.85
N LEU A 121 -22.07 -2.83 14.69
CA LEU A 121 -21.69 -4.21 14.31
C LEU A 121 -22.13 -5.23 15.36
N ASP A 122 -21.88 -4.95 16.64
CA ASP A 122 -22.28 -5.83 17.75
C ASP A 122 -23.81 -5.95 17.88
N ASN A 123 -24.55 -4.94 17.41
CA ASN A 123 -26.01 -4.96 17.34
C ASN A 123 -26.55 -5.53 16.01
N GLY A 124 -25.67 -6.08 15.15
CA GLY A 124 -26.05 -6.77 13.92
C GLY A 124 -26.30 -5.87 12.70
N ALA A 125 -25.81 -4.62 12.71
CA ALA A 125 -25.87 -3.75 11.55
C ALA A 125 -24.93 -4.21 10.42
N ASP A 126 -25.36 -4.07 9.17
CA ASP A 126 -24.53 -4.36 8.00
C ASP A 126 -23.39 -3.34 7.90
N PRO A 127 -22.11 -3.76 7.88
CA PRO A 127 -20.97 -2.85 7.95
C PRO A 127 -20.97 -1.77 6.87
N ILE A 128 -20.74 -0.52 7.28
CA ILE A 128 -20.52 0.59 6.36
C ILE A 128 -19.08 1.07 6.46
N GLN A 129 -18.40 1.12 5.31
CA GLN A 129 -17.08 1.72 5.20
C GLN A 129 -17.20 3.19 4.79
N LEU A 130 -16.79 4.09 5.68
CA LEU A 130 -16.70 5.52 5.41
C LEU A 130 -15.24 5.92 5.15
N SER A 131 -15.01 6.72 4.11
CA SER A 131 -13.74 7.39 3.88
C SER A 131 -13.64 8.66 4.72
N LEU A 132 -12.56 8.82 5.47
CA LEU A 132 -12.28 10.07 6.16
C LEU A 132 -12.27 11.25 5.18
N PHE A 133 -11.55 11.15 4.06
CA PHE A 133 -11.44 12.27 3.12
C PHE A 133 -12.71 12.50 2.31
N PHE A 134 -13.35 11.43 1.83
CA PHE A 134 -14.43 11.56 0.85
C PHE A 134 -15.85 11.47 1.41
N ASP A 135 -16.04 10.90 2.60
CA ASP A 135 -17.35 10.86 3.26
C ASP A 135 -17.41 11.81 4.47
N ILE A 136 -16.30 12.02 5.20
CA ILE A 136 -16.30 12.94 6.35
C ILE A 136 -15.82 14.35 5.96
N LEU A 137 -14.64 14.52 5.37
CA LEU A 137 -14.07 15.85 5.11
C LEU A 137 -14.72 16.54 3.91
N LEU A 138 -14.99 15.80 2.82
CA LEU A 138 -15.59 16.37 1.61
C LEU A 138 -16.96 17.03 1.88
N CYS A 139 -17.76 16.51 2.84
CA CYS A 139 -19.06 17.11 3.18
C CYS A 139 -18.94 18.52 3.78
N LEU A 140 -17.76 18.87 4.31
CA LEU A 140 -17.45 20.16 4.91
C LEU A 140 -16.95 21.19 3.89
N ALA A 141 -16.58 20.75 2.68
CA ALA A 141 -15.96 21.60 1.67
C ALA A 141 -16.96 22.61 1.09
N GLU A 142 -16.53 23.86 0.86
CA GLU A 142 -17.43 24.98 0.55
C GLU A 142 -18.17 24.82 -0.78
N ASP A 143 -17.48 24.37 -1.84
CA ASP A 143 -18.01 24.27 -3.21
C ASP A 143 -18.82 22.97 -3.43
N VAL A 144 -18.92 22.10 -2.43
CA VAL A 144 -19.67 20.83 -2.52
C VAL A 144 -21.12 21.07 -2.14
N THR A 145 -22.05 20.60 -2.97
CA THR A 145 -23.49 20.64 -2.69
C THR A 145 -23.96 19.35 -2.01
N GLU A 146 -25.09 19.41 -1.29
CA GLU A 146 -25.70 18.22 -0.68
C GLU A 146 -26.01 17.15 -1.72
N SER A 147 -26.56 17.56 -2.87
CA SER A 147 -26.90 16.64 -3.94
C SER A 147 -25.67 15.95 -4.51
N ASP A 148 -24.59 16.70 -4.77
CA ASP A 148 -23.34 16.13 -5.29
C ASP A 148 -22.67 15.22 -4.27
N PHE A 149 -22.74 15.55 -2.98
CA PHE A 149 -22.16 14.73 -1.92
C PHE A 149 -22.94 13.42 -1.70
N VAL A 150 -24.26 13.52 -1.53
CA VAL A 150 -25.15 12.38 -1.22
C VAL A 150 -25.32 11.48 -2.43
N CYS A 151 -25.58 12.05 -3.61
CA CYS A 151 -25.92 11.30 -4.82
C CYS A 151 -24.77 11.14 -5.82
N GLY A 152 -23.68 11.90 -5.69
CA GLY A 152 -22.65 11.98 -6.73
C GLY A 152 -21.54 10.92 -6.66
N GLU A 153 -20.72 10.91 -7.71
CA GLU A 153 -19.56 10.03 -7.91
C GLU A 153 -18.30 10.45 -7.13
N ARG A 154 -18.35 11.59 -6.42
CA ARG A 154 -17.16 12.22 -5.81
C ARG A 154 -16.72 11.56 -4.50
N SER A 155 -17.53 10.67 -3.96
CA SER A 155 -17.39 10.17 -2.61
C SER A 155 -16.82 8.73 -2.59
N GLY A 156 -15.49 8.63 -2.46
CA GLY A 156 -14.75 7.47 -1.95
C GLY A 156 -15.02 6.12 -2.62
N SER A 157 -14.85 5.04 -1.85
CA SER A 157 -14.89 3.62 -2.25
C SER A 157 -16.11 3.20 -3.06
N TYR A 158 -17.18 4.01 -3.04
CA TYR A 158 -18.45 3.76 -3.71
C TYR A 158 -18.77 4.76 -4.84
N GLY A 159 -18.13 5.92 -4.89
CA GLY A 159 -18.38 6.97 -5.90
C GLY A 159 -17.60 6.74 -7.21
N ARG A 160 -16.40 6.16 -7.14
CA ARG A 160 -15.62 5.72 -8.30
C ARG A 160 -14.95 4.39 -8.02
N SER A 161 -15.05 3.48 -9.00
CA SER A 161 -14.37 2.18 -9.02
C SER A 161 -12.92 2.30 -8.55
N THR A 162 -12.66 1.87 -7.32
CA THR A 162 -11.29 1.70 -6.83
C THR A 162 -10.65 0.52 -7.57
N ARG A 163 -9.31 0.44 -7.54
CA ARG A 163 -8.51 -0.67 -8.12
C ARG A 163 -8.89 -2.06 -7.56
N MET A 164 -9.70 -2.10 -6.51
CA MET A 164 -10.24 -3.31 -5.87
C MET A 164 -11.55 -3.80 -6.50
N GLY A 165 -12.06 -3.15 -7.55
CA GLY A 165 -13.18 -3.65 -8.34
C GLY A 165 -14.51 -3.52 -7.60
N THR A 166 -15.21 -2.40 -7.80
CA THR A 166 -16.66 -2.37 -7.59
C THR A 166 -17.33 -3.19 -8.70
N LYS A 167 -17.34 -4.51 -8.57
CA LYS A 167 -18.42 -5.31 -9.17
C LYS A 167 -19.71 -4.91 -8.44
N CYS A 168 -20.48 -4.02 -9.08
CA CYS A 168 -21.86 -3.66 -8.76
C CYS A 168 -22.23 -3.70 -7.28
N SER A 169 -22.06 -2.58 -6.57
CA SER A 169 -22.74 -2.41 -5.29
C SER A 169 -24.24 -2.66 -5.48
N SER A 170 -24.83 -3.43 -4.58
CA SER A 170 -26.26 -3.74 -4.67
C SER A 170 -27.09 -2.44 -4.58
N LYS A 171 -28.30 -2.43 -5.13
CA LYS A 171 -29.21 -1.27 -4.96
C LYS A 171 -29.43 -0.92 -3.49
N HIS A 172 -29.36 -1.93 -2.62
CA HIS A 172 -29.48 -1.77 -1.18
C HIS A 172 -28.27 -1.02 -0.59
N GLU A 173 -27.05 -1.47 -0.86
CA GLU A 173 -25.81 -0.80 -0.41
C GLU A 173 -25.74 0.66 -0.86
N MET A 174 -26.11 0.93 -2.12
CA MET A 174 -26.18 2.28 -2.68
C MET A 174 -27.18 3.17 -1.91
N THR A 175 -28.34 2.60 -1.53
CA THR A 175 -29.37 3.32 -0.77
C THR A 175 -28.90 3.58 0.66
N LEU A 176 -28.27 2.59 1.28
CA LEU A 176 -27.70 2.68 2.62
C LEU A 176 -26.63 3.78 2.69
N MET A 177 -25.69 3.80 1.74
CA MET A 177 -24.66 4.83 1.65
C MET A 177 -25.23 6.23 1.40
N LYS A 178 -26.27 6.36 0.56
CA LYS A 178 -26.98 7.64 0.40
C LYS A 178 -27.60 8.10 1.73
N GLY A 179 -28.21 7.19 2.48
CA GLY A 179 -28.73 7.47 3.83
C GLY A 179 -27.63 7.92 4.79
N ALA A 180 -26.49 7.21 4.81
CA ALA A 180 -25.33 7.58 5.62
C ALA A 180 -24.83 8.98 5.28
N ARG A 181 -24.66 9.31 4.00
CA ARG A 181 -24.19 10.62 3.55
C ARG A 181 -25.20 11.73 3.86
N ALA A 182 -26.49 11.50 3.72
CA ALA A 182 -27.50 12.46 4.14
C ALA A 182 -27.41 12.75 5.65
N SER A 183 -27.20 11.71 6.48
CA SER A 183 -26.96 11.87 7.92
C SER A 183 -25.66 12.63 8.21
N LEU A 184 -24.55 12.30 7.53
CA LEU A 184 -23.27 13.01 7.67
C LEU A 184 -23.42 14.49 7.34
N TRP A 185 -24.06 14.79 6.21
CA TRP A 185 -24.32 16.16 5.79
C TRP A 185 -25.10 16.92 6.87
N LYS A 186 -26.18 16.34 7.38
CA LYS A 186 -27.00 16.96 8.44
C LYS A 186 -26.21 17.20 9.74
N ILE A 187 -25.35 16.28 10.14
CA ILE A 187 -24.63 16.33 11.43
C ILE A 187 -23.41 17.25 11.36
N LEU A 188 -22.65 17.18 10.25
CA LEU A 188 -21.34 17.79 10.12
C LEU A 188 -21.33 19.11 9.34
N ARG A 189 -22.27 19.34 8.42
CA ARG A 189 -22.26 20.57 7.60
C ARG A 189 -22.28 21.82 8.50
N GLY A 190 -21.47 22.80 8.13
CA GLY A 190 -21.26 24.03 8.91
C GLY A 190 -20.06 23.96 9.87
N VAL A 191 -19.44 22.79 10.05
CA VAL A 191 -18.13 22.68 10.69
C VAL A 191 -17.06 23.30 9.78
N SER A 192 -16.16 24.08 10.38
CA SER A 192 -15.02 24.69 9.68
C SER A 192 -14.00 23.62 9.26
N LEU A 193 -13.65 23.60 7.97
CA LEU A 193 -12.58 22.79 7.40
C LEU A 193 -11.53 23.71 6.75
N LYS A 194 -10.30 23.64 7.24
CA LYS A 194 -9.17 24.43 6.74
C LYS A 194 -7.99 23.53 6.37
N GLY A 195 -7.23 23.93 5.37
CA GLY A 195 -5.96 23.33 4.99
C GLY A 195 -4.80 24.27 5.32
N VAL A 196 -3.77 23.72 5.98
CA VAL A 196 -2.48 24.39 6.19
C VAL A 196 -1.47 23.76 5.24
N VAL A 197 -0.84 24.56 4.39
CA VAL A 197 0.23 24.09 3.50
C VAL A 197 1.57 24.21 4.22
N ILE A 198 2.28 23.09 4.34
CA ILE A 198 3.65 23.05 4.86
C ILE A 198 4.60 23.48 3.76
N GLU A 199 5.14 24.68 3.92
CA GLU A 199 6.18 25.19 3.04
C GLU A 199 7.48 24.41 3.25
N ASN A 200 8.17 24.10 2.13
CA ASN A 200 9.45 23.39 2.13
C ASN A 200 9.45 22.01 2.81
N GLY A 201 8.27 21.40 3.02
CA GLY A 201 8.18 20.01 3.45
C GLY A 201 8.39 19.05 2.29
N GLU A 202 8.98 17.88 2.57
CA GLU A 202 9.07 16.78 1.60
C GLU A 202 7.97 15.76 1.87
N PHE A 203 7.35 15.30 0.79
CA PHE A 203 6.28 14.33 0.81
C PHE A 203 6.74 13.12 0.00
N ASP A 204 6.70 11.94 0.61
CA ASP A 204 7.00 10.69 -0.05
C ASP A 204 5.91 9.64 0.22
N TYR A 205 5.10 9.35 -0.80
CA TYR A 205 4.08 8.31 -0.73
C TYR A 205 4.68 6.91 -0.88
N MET A 206 4.30 6.00 0.02
CA MET A 206 4.74 4.60 0.00
C MET A 206 4.01 3.82 -1.10
N HIS A 207 4.57 3.82 -2.30
CA HIS A 207 4.11 2.93 -3.36
C HIS A 207 4.53 1.48 -3.07
N PRO A 208 3.64 0.49 -3.34
CA PRO A 208 3.96 -0.94 -3.19
C PRO A 208 4.91 -1.40 -4.30
N SER A 209 6.15 -0.96 -4.25
CA SER A 209 7.20 -1.29 -5.22
C SER A 209 8.54 -1.45 -4.52
N ALA A 210 9.37 -2.34 -5.06
CA ALA A 210 10.70 -2.61 -4.53
C ALA A 210 11.61 -1.36 -4.59
N GLU A 211 11.50 -0.55 -5.64
CA GLU A 211 12.24 0.72 -5.74
C GLU A 211 11.83 1.71 -4.66
N CYS A 212 10.53 1.82 -4.36
CA CYS A 212 10.06 2.68 -3.28
C CYS A 212 10.61 2.22 -1.92
N TYR A 213 10.51 0.92 -1.63
CA TYR A 213 11.09 0.34 -0.41
C TYR A 213 12.60 0.57 -0.34
N ARG A 214 13.33 0.31 -1.44
CA ARG A 214 14.78 0.52 -1.55
C ARG A 214 15.16 1.96 -1.25
N ARG A 215 14.51 2.90 -1.94
CA ARG A 215 14.72 4.34 -1.76
C ARG A 215 14.46 4.78 -0.33
N GLN A 216 13.43 4.23 0.32
CA GLN A 216 13.13 4.52 1.71
C GLN A 216 14.19 3.95 2.65
N MET A 217 14.58 2.70 2.50
CA MET A 217 15.66 2.12 3.33
C MET A 217 16.98 2.89 3.17
N LEU A 218 17.28 3.42 1.99
CA LEU A 218 18.48 4.21 1.71
C LEU A 218 18.39 5.67 2.21
N ARG A 219 17.19 6.27 2.27
CA ARG A 219 17.00 7.71 2.57
C ARG A 219 16.40 7.99 3.95
N SER A 220 15.63 7.06 4.52
CA SER A 220 14.69 7.31 5.63
C SER A 220 15.33 7.41 7.02
N VAL A 221 16.62 7.65 7.13
CA VAL A 221 17.21 7.93 8.45
C VAL A 221 17.59 9.40 8.52
N GLU A 222 16.63 10.20 9.00
CA GLU A 222 16.95 11.48 9.62
C GLU A 222 18.10 11.21 10.61
N LYS A 223 19.21 11.93 10.44
CA LYS A 223 20.22 12.01 11.49
C LYS A 223 19.50 12.62 12.68
N PHE A 224 19.11 11.81 13.66
CA PHE A 224 18.68 12.33 14.95
C PHE A 224 19.85 13.14 15.49
N VAL A 225 19.72 14.46 15.44
CA VAL A 225 20.71 15.35 16.04
C VAL A 225 20.57 15.17 17.55
N ASP A 226 21.70 14.88 18.20
CA ASP A 226 21.83 14.58 19.62
C ASP A 226 21.04 13.35 20.11
N GLY A 227 21.61 12.16 19.86
CA GLY A 227 21.20 10.90 20.48
C GLY A 227 22.38 9.94 20.62
N PRO A 228 22.31 8.93 21.51
CA PRO A 228 23.40 7.96 21.71
C PRO A 228 23.52 6.92 20.58
N PHE A 229 22.74 7.05 19.51
CA PHE A 229 22.64 6.06 18.44
C PHE A 229 23.26 6.61 17.16
N ASP A 230 24.27 5.91 16.67
CA ASP A 230 24.86 6.18 15.36
C ASP A 230 24.05 5.49 14.25
N TYR A 231 23.84 6.21 13.15
CA TYR A 231 23.29 5.63 11.94
C TYR A 231 24.32 4.71 11.27
N ASN A 232 23.91 3.49 10.94
CA ASN A 232 24.71 2.57 10.16
C ASN A 232 23.86 1.83 9.13
N ASN A 233 24.35 1.79 7.89
CA ASN A 233 23.75 1.01 6.81
C ASN A 233 23.77 -0.49 7.10
N HIS A 234 24.73 -0.96 7.90
CA HIS A 234 24.86 -2.35 8.28
C HIS A 234 24.48 -2.52 9.76
N THR A 235 23.29 -3.06 10.02
CA THR A 235 22.75 -3.23 11.39
C THR A 235 22.36 -4.68 11.66
N HIS A 236 22.85 -5.26 12.76
CA HIS A 236 22.66 -6.69 13.09
C HIS A 236 23.12 -7.61 11.94
N VAL A 237 24.38 -7.44 11.50
CA VAL A 237 24.94 -8.17 10.36
C VAL A 237 26.14 -8.99 10.80
N CYS A 238 26.25 -10.21 10.29
CA CYS A 238 27.46 -11.02 10.37
C CYS A 238 28.06 -11.18 8.98
N PHE A 239 29.30 -10.71 8.79
CA PHE A 239 30.08 -10.95 7.58
C PHE A 239 31.08 -12.07 7.89
N HIS A 240 30.92 -13.24 7.26
CA HIS A 240 31.87 -14.34 7.44
C HIS A 240 33.05 -14.18 6.50
N GLU A 241 34.24 -14.06 7.08
CA GLU A 241 35.50 -14.01 6.36
C GLU A 241 35.87 -15.38 5.79
N ASP A 242 36.65 -15.38 4.72
CA ASP A 242 37.27 -16.59 4.21
C ASP A 242 38.41 -17.09 5.12
N ASN A 243 38.98 -18.25 4.78
CA ASN A 243 40.13 -18.83 5.50
C ASN A 243 41.38 -17.92 5.50
N GLN A 244 41.41 -16.85 4.70
CA GLN A 244 42.48 -15.87 4.59
C GLN A 244 42.13 -14.54 5.27
N GLY A 245 40.97 -14.45 5.96
CA GLY A 245 40.50 -13.26 6.65
C GLY A 245 39.88 -12.20 5.72
N LYS A 246 39.52 -12.56 4.48
CA LYS A 246 38.91 -11.61 3.54
C LYS A 246 37.37 -11.63 3.71
N PRO A 247 36.73 -10.49 4.02
CA PRO A 247 35.28 -10.41 4.10
C PRO A 247 34.61 -10.42 2.70
N PRO A 248 33.30 -10.70 2.63
CA PRO A 248 32.51 -10.52 1.42
C PRO A 248 32.56 -9.07 0.91
N ASP A 249 32.46 -8.89 -0.41
CA ASP A 249 32.53 -7.58 -1.05
C ASP A 249 31.14 -6.91 -1.03
N VAL A 250 30.90 -6.08 -0.03
CA VAL A 250 29.63 -5.35 0.15
C VAL A 250 29.93 -3.85 0.16
N ASP A 251 29.37 -3.13 -0.82
CA ASP A 251 29.57 -1.69 -0.93
C ASP A 251 28.92 -0.94 0.25
N LEU A 252 29.60 0.08 0.78
CA LEU A 252 29.16 0.88 1.94
C LEU A 252 27.83 1.61 1.75
N SER A 253 27.39 1.83 0.51
CA SER A 253 26.08 2.41 0.18
C SER A 253 24.92 1.42 0.30
N THR A 254 25.21 0.13 0.54
CA THR A 254 24.22 -0.93 0.68
C THR A 254 23.64 -0.92 2.08
N VAL A 255 22.33 -1.08 2.22
CA VAL A 255 21.70 -1.28 3.54
C VAL A 255 21.54 -2.78 3.78
N VAL A 256 22.13 -3.27 4.86
CA VAL A 256 22.09 -4.68 5.26
C VAL A 256 21.56 -4.77 6.69
N VAL A 257 20.45 -5.48 6.89
CA VAL A 257 19.75 -5.56 8.17
C VAL A 257 19.47 -7.00 8.53
N ASN A 258 19.78 -7.41 9.77
CA ASN A 258 19.43 -8.72 10.31
C ASN A 258 19.81 -9.87 9.34
N SER A 259 21.06 -9.88 8.89
CA SER A 259 21.50 -10.79 7.81
C SER A 259 22.89 -11.36 8.06
N ILE A 260 23.15 -12.53 7.48
CA ILE A 260 24.45 -13.21 7.47
C ILE A 260 24.93 -13.29 6.02
N ILE A 261 26.09 -12.72 5.74
CA ILE A 261 26.69 -12.71 4.40
C ILE A 261 27.96 -13.56 4.44
N GLU A 262 27.93 -14.71 3.75
CA GLU A 262 29.08 -15.60 3.63
C GLU A 262 30.06 -15.09 2.57
N ASN A 263 31.32 -15.53 2.68
CA ASN A 263 32.33 -15.26 1.67
C ASN A 263 31.91 -15.70 0.26
N GLY A 264 32.36 -14.94 -0.75
CA GLY A 264 32.04 -15.14 -2.16
C GLY A 264 30.74 -14.46 -2.59
N ILE A 265 29.96 -13.91 -1.65
CA ILE A 265 28.86 -13.02 -1.99
C ILE A 265 29.41 -11.62 -2.26
N ASN A 266 29.12 -11.07 -3.44
CA ASN A 266 29.46 -9.70 -3.80
C ASN A 266 28.15 -8.92 -4.02
N ILE A 267 27.97 -7.79 -3.34
CA ILE A 267 26.73 -7.00 -3.38
C ILE A 267 27.00 -5.64 -3.98
N GLY A 268 26.35 -5.35 -5.10
CA GLY A 268 26.44 -4.07 -5.79
C GLY A 268 25.80 -2.93 -4.99
N LYS A 269 26.28 -1.72 -5.27
CA LYS A 269 25.88 -0.45 -4.63
C LYS A 269 24.37 -0.26 -4.50
N GLU A 270 23.97 0.56 -3.52
CA GLU A 270 22.58 0.99 -3.31
C GLU A 270 21.57 -0.18 -3.24
N SER A 271 22.01 -1.37 -2.84
CA SER A 271 21.14 -2.52 -2.64
C SER A 271 20.60 -2.54 -1.20
N VAL A 272 19.52 -3.28 -0.99
CA VAL A 272 18.93 -3.51 0.33
C VAL A 272 18.80 -5.00 0.57
N VAL A 273 19.42 -5.49 1.65
CA VAL A 273 19.38 -6.90 2.06
C VAL A 273 18.83 -6.98 3.47
N SER A 274 17.73 -7.71 3.67
CA SER A 274 17.11 -7.84 4.98
C SER A 274 16.71 -9.28 5.30
N HIS A 275 16.93 -9.74 6.53
CA HIS A 275 16.49 -11.07 6.96
C HIS A 275 17.03 -12.22 6.10
N CYS A 276 18.28 -12.10 5.62
CA CYS A 276 18.87 -13.07 4.69
C CYS A 276 20.06 -13.83 5.30
N GLN A 277 20.30 -15.04 4.82
CA GLN A 277 21.58 -15.74 4.95
C GLN A 277 22.06 -16.14 3.55
N LEU A 278 23.02 -15.40 3.02
CA LEU A 278 23.47 -15.52 1.62
C LEU A 278 24.76 -16.34 1.54
N GLN A 279 24.80 -17.35 0.65
CA GLN A 279 25.97 -18.19 0.36
C GLN A 279 26.02 -18.60 -1.12
N GLY A 280 27.17 -19.12 -1.58
CA GLY A 280 27.26 -19.84 -2.87
C GLY A 280 28.06 -19.15 -3.98
N ASN A 281 28.90 -18.17 -3.65
CA ASN A 281 29.73 -17.42 -4.62
C ASN A 281 28.89 -16.73 -5.72
N ILE A 282 28.11 -15.72 -5.33
CA ILE A 282 27.12 -15.06 -6.20
C ILE A 282 27.38 -13.56 -6.24
N ASN A 283 27.31 -12.99 -7.44
CA ASN A 283 27.41 -11.55 -7.65
C ASN A 283 26.00 -10.95 -7.77
N ILE A 284 25.62 -10.10 -6.83
CA ILE A 284 24.35 -9.39 -6.80
C ILE A 284 24.57 -8.01 -7.43
N GLY A 285 23.80 -7.68 -8.47
CA GLY A 285 23.88 -6.39 -9.15
C GLY A 285 23.50 -5.20 -8.26
N THR A 286 23.83 -3.99 -8.73
CA THR A 286 23.44 -2.72 -8.09
C THR A 286 21.92 -2.58 -7.96
N GLY A 287 21.47 -1.95 -6.88
CA GLY A 287 20.07 -1.60 -6.69
C GLY A 287 19.15 -2.79 -6.39
N CYS A 288 19.67 -3.94 -5.97
CA CYS A 288 18.80 -5.09 -5.70
C CYS A 288 18.11 -4.97 -4.33
N VAL A 289 16.96 -5.61 -4.20
CA VAL A 289 16.24 -5.81 -2.93
C VAL A 289 16.15 -7.30 -2.67
N LEU A 290 16.77 -7.77 -1.59
CA LEU A 290 16.71 -9.15 -1.17
C LEU A 290 16.11 -9.21 0.23
N THR A 291 15.07 -10.02 0.42
CA THR A 291 14.53 -10.27 1.75
C THR A 291 14.22 -11.74 1.99
N GLY A 292 14.51 -12.25 3.19
CA GLY A 292 14.10 -13.60 3.61
C GLY A 292 14.79 -14.75 2.86
N ILE A 293 15.94 -14.52 2.22
CA ILE A 293 16.66 -15.52 1.44
C ILE A 293 17.49 -16.40 2.36
N THR A 294 17.42 -17.72 2.18
CA THR A 294 18.13 -18.70 3.02
C THR A 294 19.29 -19.38 2.27
N PRO A 295 20.13 -20.17 2.95
CA PRO A 295 21.24 -20.87 2.28
C PRO A 295 20.77 -21.90 1.24
N HIS A 296 19.63 -22.53 1.50
CA HIS A 296 19.03 -23.53 0.59
C HIS A 296 18.57 -22.91 -0.71
N ASP A 297 18.19 -21.64 -0.65
CA ASP A 297 17.56 -20.92 -1.73
C ASP A 297 18.54 -20.70 -2.89
N PHE A 298 19.80 -20.39 -2.59
CA PHE A 298 20.86 -20.21 -3.58
C PHE A 298 21.62 -21.50 -3.95
N LYS A 299 21.25 -22.65 -3.36
CA LYS A 299 22.00 -23.91 -3.55
C LYS A 299 22.01 -24.42 -4.99
N SER A 300 20.97 -24.14 -5.77
CA SER A 300 20.84 -24.56 -7.17
C SER A 300 21.55 -23.63 -8.16
N LEU A 301 22.00 -22.45 -7.72
CA LEU A 301 22.70 -21.50 -8.57
C LEU A 301 24.15 -21.95 -8.78
N CYS A 302 24.65 -21.79 -10.00
CA CYS A 302 26.04 -22.09 -10.30
C CYS A 302 26.96 -21.07 -9.60
N PRO A 303 28.09 -21.49 -9.01
CA PRO A 303 29.10 -20.56 -8.52
C PRO A 303 29.55 -19.58 -9.61
N GLY A 304 29.66 -18.30 -9.25
CA GLY A 304 29.93 -17.21 -10.19
C GLY A 304 28.70 -16.62 -10.87
N THR A 305 27.48 -17.10 -10.55
CA THR A 305 26.24 -16.53 -11.07
C THR A 305 26.17 -15.02 -10.78
N VAL A 306 25.77 -14.26 -11.80
CA VAL A 306 25.56 -12.81 -11.70
C VAL A 306 24.06 -12.54 -11.76
N LEU A 307 23.50 -12.04 -10.66
CA LEU A 307 22.15 -11.51 -10.62
C LEU A 307 22.17 -10.10 -11.21
N ALA A 308 21.23 -9.82 -12.11
CA ALA A 308 21.10 -8.52 -12.76
C ALA A 308 20.86 -7.39 -11.76
N LYS A 309 21.08 -6.15 -12.21
CA LYS A 309 20.74 -4.95 -11.44
C LYS A 309 19.23 -4.80 -11.26
N ASP A 310 18.83 -4.03 -10.24
CA ASP A 310 17.44 -3.66 -9.96
C ASP A 310 16.48 -4.86 -9.81
N LEU A 311 16.99 -5.98 -9.29
CA LEU A 311 16.19 -7.17 -9.00
C LEU A 311 15.58 -7.10 -7.62
N CYS A 312 14.31 -7.49 -7.52
CA CYS A 312 13.66 -7.74 -6.23
C CYS A 312 13.47 -9.25 -6.06
N ILE A 313 14.04 -9.80 -4.98
CA ILE A 313 13.95 -11.20 -4.60
C ILE A 313 13.40 -11.28 -3.18
N LEU A 314 12.21 -11.85 -3.05
CA LEU A 314 11.57 -12.04 -1.76
C LEU A 314 11.40 -13.54 -1.49
N GLY A 315 12.01 -14.01 -0.40
CA GLY A 315 11.86 -15.35 0.14
C GLY A 315 10.91 -15.34 1.33
N TYR A 316 9.76 -16.01 1.20
CA TYR A 316 8.82 -16.17 2.30
C TYR A 316 8.50 -17.63 2.54
N THR A 317 8.56 -18.02 3.80
CA THR A 317 8.13 -19.33 4.27
C THR A 317 6.63 -19.28 4.55
N VAL A 318 5.80 -19.84 3.68
CA VAL A 318 4.35 -19.91 3.92
C VAL A 318 4.03 -21.24 4.60
N SER A 319 3.44 -21.17 5.80
CA SER A 319 2.88 -22.33 6.50
C SER A 319 1.37 -22.29 6.39
N LEU A 320 0.79 -23.30 5.75
CA LEU A 320 -0.66 -23.42 5.59
C LEU A 320 -1.24 -24.30 6.70
N PRO A 321 -2.27 -23.83 7.43
CA PRO A 321 -3.00 -24.65 8.40
C PRO A 321 -3.51 -25.95 7.75
N GLY A 322 -3.45 -27.08 8.46
CA GLY A 322 -3.93 -28.39 7.96
C GLY A 322 -2.94 -29.17 7.08
N LEU A 323 -1.97 -28.50 6.45
CA LEU A 323 -0.87 -29.17 5.73
C LEU A 323 0.27 -29.48 6.71
N ARG A 324 0.17 -30.62 7.41
CA ARG A 324 1.24 -31.09 8.32
C ARG A 324 2.58 -31.16 7.58
N GLY A 325 3.49 -30.24 7.89
CA GLY A 325 4.93 -30.47 7.82
C GLY A 325 5.69 -30.00 6.58
N LYS A 326 5.15 -29.14 5.69
CA LYS A 326 6.00 -28.50 4.66
C LYS A 326 5.62 -27.05 4.46
N SER A 327 6.33 -26.17 5.15
CA SER A 327 6.49 -24.82 4.67
C SER A 327 7.16 -24.87 3.29
N ARG A 328 6.53 -24.28 2.28
CA ARG A 328 7.16 -24.08 0.98
C ARG A 328 7.63 -22.63 0.93
N GLY A 329 8.93 -22.46 0.70
CA GLY A 329 9.50 -21.15 0.39
C GLY A 329 8.94 -20.70 -0.95
N PHE A 330 8.19 -19.60 -0.96
CA PHE A 330 7.77 -18.95 -2.20
C PHE A 330 8.77 -17.86 -2.54
N TRP A 331 9.10 -17.84 -3.83
CA TRP A 331 10.08 -16.92 -4.40
C TRP A 331 9.42 -16.03 -5.42
N TRP A 332 9.62 -14.74 -5.24
CA TRP A 332 9.15 -13.75 -6.19
C TRP A 332 10.39 -13.02 -6.70
N CYS A 333 10.78 -13.34 -7.94
CA CYS A 333 11.79 -12.59 -8.67
C CYS A 333 11.05 -11.63 -9.60
N LEU A 334 11.00 -10.35 -9.22
CA LEU A 334 10.41 -9.31 -10.04
C LEU A 334 11.53 -8.57 -10.77
N VAL A 335 11.61 -8.77 -12.09
CA VAL A 335 12.45 -7.94 -12.96
C VAL A 335 11.71 -6.64 -13.25
N PHE A 336 12.40 -5.52 -13.11
CA PHE A 336 11.86 -4.15 -13.24
C PHE A 336 11.22 -3.82 -14.61
N THR A 337 11.40 -4.68 -15.62
CA THR A 337 10.94 -4.43 -16.99
C THR A 337 10.01 -5.54 -17.49
N MET A 338 8.80 -5.13 -17.90
CA MET A 338 7.68 -5.98 -18.32
C MET A 338 8.02 -7.05 -19.39
N ASN A 339 9.00 -6.78 -20.26
CA ASN A 339 9.30 -7.60 -21.44
C ASN A 339 9.94 -8.97 -21.14
N PHE A 340 10.43 -9.20 -19.93
CA PHE A 340 11.05 -10.47 -19.52
C PHE A 340 10.42 -11.06 -18.25
N SER A 341 9.21 -10.64 -17.91
CA SER A 341 8.53 -11.17 -16.74
C SER A 341 8.19 -12.66 -16.93
N THR A 342 8.49 -13.45 -15.92
CA THR A 342 8.21 -14.89 -15.89
C THR A 342 7.33 -15.22 -14.69
N TYR A 343 6.48 -16.23 -14.82
CA TYR A 343 5.76 -16.82 -13.71
C TYR A 343 6.30 -18.23 -13.42
N CYS A 344 6.73 -18.49 -12.19
CA CYS A 344 7.40 -19.74 -11.80
C CYS A 344 8.55 -20.13 -12.75
N ASN A 345 9.40 -19.14 -13.11
CA ASN A 345 10.52 -19.26 -14.06
C ASN A 345 10.13 -19.68 -15.49
N LYS A 346 8.85 -19.56 -15.87
CA LYS A 346 8.37 -19.78 -17.24
C LYS A 346 7.89 -18.45 -17.84
N PRO A 347 8.20 -18.13 -19.11
CA PRO A 347 7.61 -16.97 -19.78
C PRO A 347 6.09 -17.05 -19.73
N TRP A 348 5.40 -15.92 -19.57
CA TRP A 348 3.94 -15.86 -19.55
C TRP A 348 3.28 -16.56 -20.73
N LYS A 349 3.88 -16.43 -21.93
CA LYS A 349 3.45 -17.15 -23.13
C LYS A 349 3.38 -18.67 -22.92
N VAL A 350 4.44 -19.25 -22.34
CA VAL A 350 4.52 -20.69 -22.03
C VAL A 350 3.50 -21.08 -20.96
N PHE A 351 3.27 -20.22 -19.97
CA PHE A 351 2.24 -20.44 -18.97
C PHE A 351 0.83 -20.44 -19.58
N PHE A 352 0.48 -19.46 -20.42
CA PHE A 352 -0.83 -19.40 -21.08
C PHE A 352 -1.04 -20.54 -22.06
N GLU A 353 -0.03 -20.87 -22.87
CA GLU A 353 -0.10 -22.02 -23.79
C GLU A 353 -0.24 -23.35 -23.02
N GLY A 354 0.48 -23.50 -21.90
CA GLY A 354 0.46 -24.74 -21.10
C GLY A 354 -0.77 -24.92 -20.22
N THR A 355 -1.44 -23.83 -19.82
CA THR A 355 -2.62 -23.88 -18.94
C THR A 355 -3.93 -23.66 -19.68
N GLY A 356 -3.89 -23.05 -20.87
CA GLY A 356 -5.09 -22.58 -21.58
C GLY A 356 -5.73 -21.32 -21.00
N ILE A 357 -5.16 -20.77 -19.91
CA ILE A 357 -5.68 -19.57 -19.25
C ILE A 357 -5.39 -18.35 -20.13
N ASN A 358 -6.38 -17.50 -20.33
CA ASN A 358 -6.22 -16.24 -21.05
C ASN A 358 -5.65 -15.16 -20.13
N SER A 359 -4.79 -14.29 -20.69
CA SER A 359 -4.32 -13.08 -20.02
C SER A 359 -5.44 -12.20 -19.43
N GLU A 360 -6.61 -12.14 -20.08
CA GLU A 360 -7.77 -11.37 -19.57
C GLU A 360 -8.39 -11.98 -18.30
N GLU A 361 -8.22 -13.30 -18.09
CA GLU A 361 -8.69 -13.99 -16.89
C GLU A 361 -7.74 -13.78 -15.70
N VAL A 362 -6.45 -13.59 -15.99
CA VAL A 362 -5.45 -13.24 -14.97
C VAL A 362 -5.55 -11.76 -14.58
N TRP A 363 -5.83 -10.88 -15.54
CA TRP A 363 -5.83 -9.42 -15.36
C TRP A 363 -7.20 -8.79 -15.62
N ILE A 364 -8.22 -9.35 -14.97
CA ILE A 364 -9.62 -8.92 -15.13
C ILE A 364 -9.75 -7.41 -14.87
N GLY A 365 -10.08 -6.66 -15.91
CA GLY A 365 -10.29 -5.20 -15.83
C GLY A 365 -9.02 -4.36 -15.69
N VAL A 366 -7.83 -4.95 -15.89
CA VAL A 366 -6.54 -4.22 -15.83
C VAL A 366 -6.03 -3.94 -17.25
N PRO A 367 -5.80 -2.66 -17.62
CA PRO A 367 -5.23 -2.29 -18.91
C PRO A 367 -3.85 -2.91 -19.12
N GLU A 368 -3.54 -3.30 -20.36
CA GLU A 368 -2.32 -4.02 -20.72
C GLU A 368 -1.03 -3.34 -20.20
N GLN A 369 -0.95 -2.01 -20.30
CA GLN A 369 0.22 -1.23 -19.87
C GLN A 369 0.43 -1.25 -18.35
N ARG A 370 -0.54 -1.75 -17.58
CA ARG A 370 -0.50 -1.83 -16.12
C ARG A 370 -0.45 -3.27 -15.60
N ARG A 371 -0.48 -4.28 -16.48
CA ARG A 371 -0.44 -5.69 -16.07
C ARG A 371 0.91 -6.04 -15.48
N SER A 372 0.90 -6.65 -14.31
CA SER A 372 2.11 -7.13 -13.62
C SER A 372 1.78 -8.36 -12.78
N LEU A 373 2.80 -9.08 -12.33
CA LEU A 373 2.58 -10.22 -11.42
C LEU A 373 1.83 -9.80 -10.15
N TRP A 374 1.98 -8.54 -9.72
CA TRP A 374 1.34 -8.00 -8.52
C TRP A 374 -0.18 -7.91 -8.61
N ASN A 375 -0.73 -7.56 -9.77
CA ASN A 375 -2.17 -7.45 -9.98
C ASN A 375 -2.75 -8.64 -10.75
N ALA A 376 -1.96 -9.70 -10.94
CA ALA A 376 -2.37 -10.95 -11.53
C ALA A 376 -3.21 -11.77 -10.53
N LYS A 377 -4.41 -12.18 -10.92
CA LYS A 377 -5.32 -13.03 -10.13
C LYS A 377 -4.93 -14.50 -10.25
N LEU A 378 -3.73 -14.83 -9.77
CA LEU A 378 -3.16 -16.17 -9.90
C LEU A 378 -3.52 -17.10 -8.75
N PHE A 379 -3.85 -16.57 -7.57
CA PHE A 379 -4.04 -17.36 -6.37
C PHE A 379 -5.53 -17.43 -5.98
N PRO A 380 -6.04 -18.62 -5.61
CA PRO A 380 -7.36 -18.71 -5.00
C PRO A 380 -7.35 -17.99 -3.64
N VAL A 381 -8.45 -17.33 -3.31
CA VAL A 381 -8.69 -16.81 -1.96
C VAL A 381 -8.94 -18.01 -1.06
N VAL A 382 -8.06 -18.24 -0.09
CA VAL A 382 -8.27 -19.27 0.93
C VAL A 382 -9.02 -18.63 2.09
N HIS A 383 -10.26 -19.06 2.35
CA HIS A 383 -11.04 -18.64 3.52
C HIS A 383 -10.59 -19.44 4.75
N PRO A 384 -9.90 -18.85 5.73
CA PRO A 384 -9.37 -19.61 6.87
C PRO A 384 -10.45 -20.17 7.78
N PHE A 385 -11.69 -19.65 7.69
CA PHE A 385 -12.78 -19.94 8.62
C PHE A 385 -13.81 -20.94 8.08
N ASP A 386 -13.77 -21.28 6.79
CA ASP A 386 -14.63 -22.32 6.20
C ASP A 386 -14.03 -23.73 6.37
N VAL A 387 -12.80 -23.82 6.89
CA VAL A 387 -12.02 -25.05 7.00
C VAL A 387 -12.19 -25.67 8.38
N LEU A 388 -13.41 -26.15 8.67
CA LEU A 388 -13.66 -27.10 9.76
C LEU A 388 -13.53 -28.57 9.31
N GLU A 389 -13.31 -28.83 8.02
CA GLU A 389 -13.08 -30.18 7.49
C GLU A 389 -11.62 -30.38 7.09
N GLU A 390 -11.03 -31.52 7.51
CA GLU A 390 -9.59 -31.85 7.40
C GLU A 390 -9.01 -31.92 5.97
N ASP A 391 -9.84 -31.73 4.93
CA ASP A 391 -9.45 -31.92 3.52
C ASP A 391 -9.74 -30.72 2.60
N ALA A 392 -10.37 -29.63 3.08
CA ALA A 392 -10.67 -28.47 2.24
C ALA A 392 -9.42 -27.58 2.05
N GLY A 393 -8.98 -27.39 0.80
CA GLY A 393 -7.85 -26.54 0.42
C GLY A 393 -6.57 -27.27 0.03
N LYS A 394 -6.47 -28.60 0.23
CA LYS A 394 -5.38 -29.40 -0.37
C LYS A 394 -5.48 -29.35 -1.89
N ASP A 395 -6.68 -29.63 -2.42
CA ASP A 395 -6.97 -29.72 -3.86
C ASP A 395 -6.89 -28.37 -4.59
N ASP A 396 -7.19 -27.26 -3.90
CA ASP A 396 -7.20 -25.90 -4.48
C ASP A 396 -5.78 -25.31 -4.70
N ILE A 397 -4.75 -25.93 -4.10
CA ILE A 397 -3.37 -25.47 -4.11
C ILE A 397 -2.46 -26.42 -4.94
N PHE A 398 -2.99 -27.53 -5.49
CA PHE A 398 -2.15 -28.47 -6.26
C PHE A 398 -1.56 -27.89 -7.56
N TRP A 399 -2.18 -26.88 -8.14
CA TRP A 399 -1.60 -26.19 -9.29
C TRP A 399 -0.28 -25.47 -8.91
N LEU A 400 -0.14 -24.99 -7.66
CA LEU A 400 1.15 -24.50 -7.09
C LEU A 400 2.14 -25.63 -6.82
N ALA A 401 1.66 -26.86 -6.61
CA ALA A 401 2.47 -28.05 -6.41
C ALA A 401 2.93 -28.72 -7.72
N SER A 402 2.52 -28.21 -8.88
CA SER A 402 2.81 -28.80 -10.20
C SER A 402 4.26 -28.62 -10.67
N THR A 403 5.18 -28.18 -9.79
CA THR A 403 6.63 -28.19 -10.07
C THR A 403 7.28 -29.56 -9.86
N GLY A 404 6.51 -30.66 -9.73
CA GLY A 404 7.08 -31.98 -9.50
C GLY A 404 6.25 -33.21 -9.88
N VAL A 405 5.20 -33.12 -10.70
CA VAL A 405 4.46 -34.30 -11.18
C VAL A 405 4.24 -34.19 -12.69
N SER A 406 4.61 -35.26 -13.40
CA SER A 406 4.60 -35.53 -14.85
C SER A 406 3.74 -34.63 -15.77
N ASP A 407 4.31 -34.33 -16.95
CA ASP A 407 3.90 -33.41 -18.03
C ASP A 407 2.50 -33.56 -18.68
N ILE A 408 1.47 -33.99 -17.96
CA ILE A 408 0.10 -34.00 -18.50
C ILE A 408 -0.87 -33.51 -17.41
N PRO A 409 -1.34 -32.24 -17.47
CA PRO A 409 -2.47 -31.80 -16.67
C PRO A 409 -3.71 -32.58 -17.12
N ASP A 410 -4.31 -33.31 -16.19
CA ASP A 410 -5.52 -34.08 -16.40
C ASP A 410 -6.68 -33.10 -16.70
N GLN A 411 -7.09 -33.01 -17.98
CA GLN A 411 -8.09 -32.02 -18.47
C GLN A 411 -9.41 -32.04 -17.68
N GLN A 412 -9.77 -33.17 -17.06
CA GLN A 412 -10.98 -33.29 -16.25
C GLN A 412 -10.90 -32.55 -14.91
N LYS A 413 -9.70 -32.26 -14.38
CA LYS A 413 -9.52 -31.58 -13.08
C LYS A 413 -9.60 -30.05 -13.20
N LEU A 414 -9.18 -29.48 -14.34
CA LEU A 414 -9.36 -28.05 -14.67
C LEU A 414 -10.83 -27.68 -14.92
N ASN A 415 -11.64 -28.59 -15.46
CA ASN A 415 -13.06 -28.33 -15.64
C ASN A 415 -13.86 -28.29 -14.32
N ARG A 416 -13.29 -28.79 -13.20
CA ARG A 416 -13.91 -28.64 -11.87
C ARG A 416 -13.64 -27.27 -11.24
N SER A 417 -12.48 -26.65 -11.49
CA SER A 417 -12.24 -25.25 -11.06
C SER A 417 -13.04 -24.24 -11.88
N GLN A 418 -13.48 -24.60 -13.10
CA GLN A 418 -14.39 -23.80 -13.91
C GLN A 418 -15.85 -23.77 -13.40
N ASN A 419 -16.24 -24.69 -12.51
CA ASN A 419 -17.61 -24.80 -12.01
C ASN A 419 -17.81 -24.24 -10.59
N VAL A 420 -16.80 -23.57 -10.03
CA VAL A 420 -17.00 -22.75 -8.82
C VAL A 420 -17.64 -21.45 -9.26
N SER A 421 -18.85 -21.21 -8.76
CA SER A 421 -19.68 -20.07 -9.11
C SER A 421 -18.89 -18.77 -9.04
N THR A 422 -18.96 -17.98 -10.11
CA THR A 422 -18.45 -16.61 -10.24
C THR A 422 -18.98 -15.60 -9.21
N SER A 423 -19.72 -16.05 -8.19
CA SER A 423 -20.24 -15.28 -7.05
C SER A 423 -19.33 -15.29 -5.80
N GLU A 424 -18.30 -16.14 -5.72
CA GLU A 424 -17.58 -16.38 -4.44
C GLU A 424 -16.15 -15.83 -4.39
N LEU A 425 -15.76 -14.98 -5.34
CA LEU A 425 -14.48 -14.27 -5.32
C LEU A 425 -14.60 -12.96 -4.52
N ARG A 426 -14.57 -13.02 -3.17
CA ARG A 426 -14.48 -11.83 -2.30
C ARG A 426 -13.56 -12.05 -1.08
N CYS A 427 -12.85 -10.97 -0.73
CA CYS A 427 -11.90 -10.76 0.40
C CYS A 427 -10.51 -11.38 0.17
N VAL A 428 -9.35 -10.72 0.34
CA VAL A 428 -8.95 -9.48 1.05
C VAL A 428 -8.23 -8.54 0.09
#